data_AF-A0A3N9MTW2-F1
#
_entry.id   AF-A0A3N9MTW2-F1
#
_cell.length_a   1.000
_cell.length_b   1.000
_cell.length_c   1.000
_cell.angle_alpha   90.00
_cell.angle_beta   90.00
_cell.angle_gamma   90.00
#
_symmetry.space_group_name_H-M   'P 1'
#
loop_
_entity.id
_entity.type
_entity.pdbx_description
1 polymer ?
#
loop_
_entity_poly.entity_id
_entity_poly.type
_entity_poly.pdbx_seq_one_letter_code
_entity_poly.pdbx_strand_id
1 'polypeptide(L)'
;MHKETIYGKRKAPEQEEAYHVRKPIDNLTTKKHIEKVVDPIIKKLIYSRIKDIGGFEQGDKIPSNTFFITDEIGKKIPQIFLPNKHGEPVPVKKIRMKENIGGAEQLKEDINQYVNPRNNHHVLIYKDFDGNLKEEVVTFWTAVQRKINGKKIVQLPEDGREIVTTLQINDMFLLGVNEGNLNLQNQEQYNLSIKLYKVEALSSKYYEFRLNTEASESREYAPYYIRIQSFGKGKTGWQTFNPIKVKVSPTGKISKRI
;
A
#
# COMPACT_ATOMS: atom_id res chain seq x y z
N MET A 1 -11.37 -4.63 5.35
CA MET A 1 -10.34 -4.01 6.23
C MET A 1 -8.93 -4.32 5.77
N HIS A 2 -8.70 -5.51 5.19
CA HIS A 2 -7.45 -5.95 4.56
C HIS A 2 -7.79 -6.69 3.25
N LYS A 3 -6.78 -7.10 2.47
CA LYS A 3 -6.98 -8.03 1.35
C LYS A 3 -7.47 -9.40 1.85
N GLU A 4 -8.34 -10.05 1.10
CA GLU A 4 -8.86 -11.39 1.41
C GLU A 4 -7.78 -12.49 1.37
N THR A 5 -6.67 -12.23 0.66
CA THR A 5 -5.57 -13.18 0.59
C THR A 5 -4.86 -13.29 1.94
N ILE A 6 -4.79 -14.51 2.47
CA ILE A 6 -4.07 -14.85 3.69
C ILE A 6 -2.70 -15.41 3.31
N TYR A 7 -1.68 -14.96 4.03
CA TYR A 7 -0.30 -15.35 3.85
C TYR A 7 0.21 -16.09 5.08
N GLY A 8 1.07 -17.09 4.86
CA GLY A 8 1.86 -17.69 5.92
C GLY A 8 3.25 -17.09 5.95
N LYS A 9 3.72 -16.66 7.11
CA LYS A 9 5.09 -16.18 7.34
C LYS A 9 5.99 -17.37 7.70
N ARG A 10 7.05 -17.61 6.92
CA ARG A 10 7.98 -18.71 7.18
C ARG A 10 9.35 -18.46 6.56
N LYS A 11 10.37 -19.06 7.16
CA LYS A 11 11.71 -19.21 6.59
C LYS A 11 11.74 -20.47 5.71
N ALA A 12 11.95 -20.29 4.41
CA ALA A 12 12.14 -21.42 3.51
C ALA A 12 13.61 -21.89 3.56
N PRO A 13 13.92 -23.16 3.20
CA PRO A 13 15.30 -23.62 3.10
C PRO A 13 16.11 -22.67 2.20
N GLU A 14 17.29 -22.26 2.68
CA GLU A 14 18.22 -21.37 1.95
C GLU A 14 17.66 -19.98 1.59
N GLN A 15 16.57 -19.54 2.24
CA GLN A 15 15.98 -18.23 2.00
C GLN A 15 15.68 -17.49 3.30
N GLU A 16 15.63 -16.16 3.20
CA GLU A 16 15.14 -15.29 4.27
C GLU A 16 13.66 -15.51 4.57
N GLU A 17 13.27 -15.17 5.80
CA GLU A 17 11.88 -15.16 6.22
C GLU A 17 11.04 -14.27 5.29
N ALA A 18 9.92 -14.79 4.83
CA ALA A 18 9.04 -14.07 3.92
C ALA A 18 7.59 -14.52 4.09
N TYR A 19 6.69 -13.80 3.42
CA TYR A 19 5.28 -14.18 3.31
C TYR A 19 5.07 -15.10 2.11
N HIS A 20 4.22 -16.10 2.28
CA HIS A 20 3.99 -17.15 1.28
C HIS A 20 2.50 -17.36 1.07
N VAL A 21 2.12 -17.60 -0.18
CA VAL A 21 0.75 -17.95 -0.56
C VAL A 21 0.75 -19.08 -1.57
N ARG A 22 -0.28 -19.93 -1.56
CA ARG A 22 -0.47 -20.95 -2.60
C ARG A 22 -1.26 -20.36 -3.77
N LYS A 23 -0.69 -20.42 -4.97
CA LYS A 23 -1.35 -20.02 -6.22
C LYS A 23 -1.40 -21.20 -7.20
N PRO A 24 -2.42 -21.26 -8.08
CA PRO A 24 -2.40 -22.14 -9.24
C PRO A 24 -1.12 -21.95 -10.05
N ILE A 25 -0.55 -23.04 -10.56
CA ILE A 25 0.70 -23.00 -11.33
C ILE A 25 0.55 -22.27 -12.67
N ASP A 26 -0.65 -22.27 -13.24
CA ASP A 26 -1.03 -21.56 -14.46
C ASP A 26 -1.13 -20.04 -14.29
N ASN A 27 -1.04 -19.52 -13.06
CA ASN A 27 -0.91 -18.07 -12.83
C ASN A 27 0.51 -17.55 -13.07
N LEU A 28 1.49 -18.43 -13.34
CA LEU A 28 2.83 -18.03 -13.73
C LEU A 28 2.81 -17.56 -15.19
N THR A 29 3.21 -16.32 -15.44
CA THR A 29 3.21 -15.73 -16.79
C THR A 29 4.61 -15.36 -17.27
N THR A 30 5.53 -15.11 -16.35
CA THR A 30 6.88 -14.61 -16.66
C THR A 30 7.95 -15.34 -15.87
N LYS A 31 9.19 -15.29 -16.35
CA LYS A 31 10.39 -15.80 -15.64
C LYS A 31 10.49 -15.26 -14.20
N LYS A 32 10.18 -13.99 -13.97
CA LYS A 32 10.16 -13.37 -12.63
C LYS A 32 9.15 -14.05 -11.69
N HIS A 33 8.05 -14.58 -12.22
CA HIS A 33 7.12 -15.36 -11.39
C HIS A 33 7.73 -16.71 -10.99
N ILE A 34 8.47 -17.37 -11.89
CA ILE A 34 9.16 -18.64 -11.58
C ILE A 34 10.19 -18.44 -10.47
N GLU A 35 10.93 -17.32 -10.49
CA GLU A 35 11.90 -17.00 -9.45
C GLU A 35 11.27 -16.86 -8.05
N LYS A 36 10.02 -16.42 -7.97
CA LYS A 36 9.23 -16.34 -6.72
C LYS A 36 8.70 -17.68 -6.22
N VAL A 37 8.76 -18.75 -7.01
CA VAL A 37 8.39 -20.09 -6.54
C VAL A 37 9.30 -20.46 -5.36
N VAL A 38 8.76 -21.11 -4.34
CA VAL A 38 9.56 -21.41 -3.14
C VAL A 38 10.30 -22.73 -3.28
N ASP A 39 9.70 -23.69 -3.96
CA ASP A 39 10.25 -25.04 -4.11
C ASP A 39 11.28 -25.09 -5.28
N PRO A 40 12.55 -25.44 -5.00
CA PRO A 40 13.61 -25.45 -6.01
C PRO A 40 13.46 -26.61 -7.02
N ILE A 41 12.86 -27.74 -6.63
CA ILE A 41 12.64 -28.88 -7.53
C ILE A 41 11.58 -28.49 -8.57
N ILE A 42 10.49 -27.89 -8.11
CA ILE A 42 9.43 -27.40 -9.01
C ILE A 42 9.98 -26.35 -9.98
N LYS A 43 10.86 -25.42 -9.52
CA LYS A 43 11.53 -24.48 -10.44
C LYS A 43 12.29 -25.20 -11.54
N LYS A 44 13.12 -26.18 -11.19
CA LYS A 44 13.92 -26.95 -12.16
C LYS A 44 13.03 -27.66 -13.18
N LEU A 45 11.94 -28.28 -12.74
CA LEU A 45 10.98 -28.94 -13.62
C LEU A 45 10.30 -27.96 -14.59
N ILE A 46 9.92 -26.77 -14.12
CA ILE A 46 9.34 -25.73 -14.97
C ILE A 46 10.35 -25.26 -16.03
N TYR A 47 11.59 -24.97 -15.64
CA TYR A 47 12.63 -24.54 -16.59
C TYR A 47 12.96 -25.63 -17.62
N SER A 48 13.02 -26.91 -17.20
CA SER A 48 13.22 -28.03 -18.12
C SER A 48 12.10 -28.07 -19.15
N ARG A 49 10.84 -28.00 -18.70
CA ARG A 49 9.69 -28.04 -19.60
C ARG A 49 9.67 -26.87 -20.59
N ILE A 50 10.01 -25.66 -20.13
CA ILE A 50 10.11 -24.49 -21.00
C ILE A 50 11.20 -24.69 -22.06
N LYS A 51 12.35 -25.26 -21.67
CA LYS A 51 13.42 -25.59 -22.61
C LYS A 51 12.96 -26.61 -23.67
N ASP A 52 12.19 -27.61 -23.26
CA ASP A 52 11.68 -28.66 -24.16
C ASP A 52 10.67 -28.12 -25.19
N ILE A 53 9.92 -27.07 -24.86
CA ILE A 53 8.92 -26.44 -25.75
C ILE A 53 9.55 -25.40 -26.69
N GLY A 54 10.84 -25.07 -26.52
CA GLY A 54 11.56 -24.11 -27.39
C GLY A 54 12.02 -22.83 -26.69
N GLY A 55 11.93 -22.75 -25.36
CA GLY A 55 12.44 -21.62 -24.57
C GLY A 55 11.37 -20.59 -24.19
N PHE A 56 11.80 -19.46 -23.65
CA PHE A 56 10.90 -18.35 -23.30
C PHE A 56 10.48 -17.57 -24.54
N GLU A 57 9.23 -17.10 -24.56
CA GLU A 57 8.74 -16.17 -25.57
C GLU A 57 9.26 -14.75 -25.33
N GLN A 58 9.03 -13.85 -26.28
CA GLN A 58 9.48 -12.45 -26.22
C GLN A 58 9.09 -11.78 -24.89
N GLY A 59 10.09 -11.22 -24.21
CA GLY A 59 9.91 -10.56 -22.91
C GLY A 59 9.82 -11.52 -21.72
N ASP A 60 10.55 -12.64 -21.74
CA ASP A 60 10.60 -13.64 -20.66
C ASP A 60 9.23 -14.27 -20.34
N LYS A 61 8.35 -14.32 -21.33
CA LYS A 61 7.01 -14.90 -21.20
C LYS A 61 7.07 -16.42 -21.24
N ILE A 62 6.25 -17.05 -20.42
CA ILE A 62 6.14 -18.50 -20.38
C ILE A 62 5.26 -18.95 -21.55
N PRO A 63 5.71 -19.88 -22.41
CA PRO A 63 4.93 -20.35 -23.53
C PRO A 63 3.57 -20.90 -23.12
N SER A 64 2.59 -20.75 -24.00
CA SER A 64 1.31 -21.45 -23.88
C SER A 64 1.55 -22.97 -23.78
N ASN A 65 0.64 -23.69 -23.11
CA ASN A 65 0.73 -25.15 -22.91
C ASN A 65 1.90 -25.67 -22.04
N THR A 66 2.66 -24.77 -21.39
CA THR A 66 3.75 -25.18 -20.48
C THR A 66 3.24 -26.00 -19.29
N PHE A 67 2.10 -25.63 -18.70
CA PHE A 67 1.61 -26.23 -17.46
C PHE A 67 0.49 -27.25 -17.67
N PHE A 68 -0.41 -26.96 -18.62
CA PHE A 68 -1.56 -27.80 -18.95
C PHE A 68 -1.74 -27.82 -20.47
N ILE A 69 -2.04 -29.00 -21.01
CA ILE A 69 -2.50 -29.17 -22.39
C ILE A 69 -3.97 -29.52 -22.33
N THR A 70 -4.77 -28.99 -23.25
CA THR A 70 -6.19 -29.34 -23.36
C THR A 70 -6.34 -30.51 -24.33
N ASP A 71 -6.97 -31.58 -23.87
CA ASP A 71 -7.31 -32.74 -24.71
C ASP A 71 -8.46 -32.41 -25.67
N GLU A 72 -8.74 -33.28 -26.65
CA GLU A 72 -9.83 -33.14 -27.63
C GLU A 72 -11.21 -32.98 -26.96
N ILE A 73 -11.35 -33.49 -25.73
CA ILE A 73 -12.57 -33.44 -24.90
C ILE A 73 -12.59 -32.20 -23.97
N GLY A 74 -11.61 -31.30 -24.07
CA GLY A 74 -11.54 -30.07 -23.26
C GLY A 74 -10.93 -30.26 -21.86
N LYS A 75 -10.39 -31.44 -21.54
CA LYS A 75 -9.79 -31.74 -20.23
C LYS A 75 -8.35 -31.20 -20.13
N LYS A 76 -8.04 -30.46 -19.06
CA LYS A 76 -6.69 -29.97 -18.78
C LYS A 76 -5.78 -31.09 -18.23
N ILE A 77 -4.80 -31.51 -19.02
CA ILE A 77 -3.79 -32.51 -18.69
C ILE A 77 -2.53 -31.81 -18.14
N PRO A 78 -2.15 -32.04 -16.87
CA PRO A 78 -0.96 -31.43 -16.27
C PRO A 78 0.32 -31.91 -16.96
N GLN A 79 1.30 -31.01 -17.11
CA GLN A 79 2.59 -31.30 -17.74
C GLN A 79 3.77 -31.36 -16.76
N ILE A 80 3.58 -30.82 -15.56
CA ILE A 80 4.61 -30.80 -14.51
C ILE A 80 4.24 -31.81 -13.44
N PHE A 81 5.12 -32.79 -13.22
CA PHE A 81 4.94 -33.85 -12.24
C PHE A 81 6.11 -33.90 -11.28
N LEU A 82 5.82 -34.06 -9.99
CA LEU A 82 6.83 -34.27 -8.96
C LEU A 82 7.19 -35.76 -8.90
N PRO A 83 8.49 -36.12 -8.94
CA PRO A 83 8.90 -37.52 -8.86
C PRO A 83 8.56 -38.10 -7.48
N ASN A 84 8.04 -39.33 -7.48
CA ASN A 84 7.74 -40.09 -6.27
C ASN A 84 8.68 -41.31 -6.20
N LYS A 85 9.24 -41.59 -5.02
CA LYS A 85 10.23 -42.67 -4.85
C LYS A 85 9.64 -44.08 -5.04
N HIS A 86 8.36 -44.26 -4.69
CA HIS A 86 7.71 -45.58 -4.65
C HIS A 86 6.29 -45.53 -5.25
N GLY A 87 6.04 -44.67 -6.24
CA GLY A 87 4.71 -44.57 -6.85
C GLY A 87 4.71 -43.67 -8.08
N GLU A 88 3.51 -43.43 -8.60
CA GLU A 88 3.33 -42.59 -9.78
C GLU A 88 3.72 -41.12 -9.51
N PRO A 89 4.28 -40.42 -10.52
CA PRO A 89 4.55 -38.99 -10.42
C PRO A 89 3.29 -38.18 -10.10
N VAL A 90 3.40 -37.23 -9.18
CA VAL A 90 2.24 -36.46 -8.70
C VAL A 90 2.10 -35.16 -9.51
N PRO A 91 0.95 -34.86 -10.12
CA PRO A 91 0.77 -33.64 -10.90
C PRO A 91 0.79 -32.39 -10.02
N VAL A 92 1.58 -31.38 -10.42
CA VAL A 92 1.70 -30.11 -9.71
C VAL A 92 0.63 -29.14 -10.21
N LYS A 93 -0.44 -28.94 -9.43
CA LYS A 93 -1.54 -28.02 -9.77
C LYS A 93 -1.43 -26.65 -9.10
N LYS A 94 -0.86 -26.60 -7.89
CA LYS A 94 -0.70 -25.39 -7.09
C LYS A 94 0.68 -25.35 -6.48
N ILE A 95 1.30 -24.19 -6.57
CA ILE A 95 2.65 -23.91 -6.09
C ILE A 95 2.62 -22.88 -4.98
N ARG A 96 3.67 -22.87 -4.15
CA ARG A 96 3.83 -21.84 -3.14
C ARG A 96 4.75 -20.75 -3.67
N MET A 97 4.29 -19.51 -3.54
CA MET A 97 4.92 -18.30 -4.04
C MET A 97 5.36 -17.44 -2.86
N LYS A 98 6.59 -16.93 -2.93
CA LYS A 98 7.11 -15.87 -2.05
C LYS A 98 6.51 -14.54 -2.51
N GLU A 99 5.92 -13.81 -1.57
CA GLU A 99 5.37 -12.47 -1.77
C GLU A 99 6.03 -11.50 -0.80
N ASN A 100 6.36 -10.31 -1.30
CA ASN A 100 6.87 -9.23 -0.45
C ASN A 100 5.69 -8.32 -0.06
N ILE A 101 5.41 -8.25 1.24
CA ILE A 101 4.25 -7.54 1.79
C ILE A 101 4.75 -6.61 2.88
N GLY A 102 4.67 -5.31 2.62
CA GLY A 102 4.90 -4.28 3.64
C GLY A 102 3.72 -4.15 4.58
N GLY A 103 3.98 -3.90 5.87
CA GLY A 103 2.97 -3.61 6.88
C GLY A 103 1.94 -4.73 7.07
N ALA A 104 2.36 -6.00 6.96
CA ALA A 104 1.46 -7.13 7.14
C ALA A 104 1.02 -7.24 8.61
N GLU A 105 -0.26 -7.55 8.81
CA GLU A 105 -0.89 -7.67 10.13
C GLU A 105 -1.28 -9.12 10.38
N GLN A 106 -1.09 -9.60 11.60
CA GLN A 106 -1.46 -10.96 11.99
C GLN A 106 -2.95 -11.00 12.36
N LEU A 107 -3.70 -11.95 11.81
CA LEU A 107 -5.14 -12.07 12.09
C LEU A 107 -5.41 -12.58 13.51
N LYS A 108 -4.57 -13.51 13.98
CA LYS A 108 -4.70 -14.19 15.26
C LYS A 108 -3.30 -14.47 15.80
N GLU A 109 -3.04 -14.13 17.05
CA GLU A 109 -1.71 -14.22 17.67
C GLU A 109 -1.12 -15.64 17.60
N ASP A 110 -1.96 -16.67 17.77
CA ASP A 110 -1.52 -18.06 17.80
C ASP A 110 -1.46 -18.76 16.44
N ILE A 111 -1.90 -18.10 15.36
CA ILE A 111 -2.01 -18.74 14.04
C ILE A 111 -1.15 -17.97 13.04
N ASN A 112 -0.36 -18.72 12.26
CA ASN A 112 0.45 -18.19 11.16
C ASN A 112 -0.40 -17.73 9.97
N GLN A 113 -1.15 -16.65 10.17
CA GLN A 113 -2.07 -16.05 9.21
C GLN A 113 -1.88 -14.53 9.21
N TYR A 114 -1.31 -14.04 8.12
CA TYR A 114 -1.03 -12.62 7.91
C TYR A 114 -1.84 -12.09 6.75
N VAL A 115 -2.21 -10.82 6.83
CA VAL A 115 -2.97 -10.11 5.81
C VAL A 115 -2.33 -8.77 5.50
N ASN A 116 -2.59 -8.25 4.29
CA ASN A 116 -2.16 -6.92 3.90
C ASN A 116 -3.30 -5.91 4.16
N PRO A 117 -3.15 -4.96 5.11
CA PRO A 117 -4.19 -3.98 5.44
C PRO A 117 -4.48 -2.98 4.32
N ARG A 118 -3.52 -2.71 3.43
CA ARG A 118 -3.56 -1.87 2.20
C ARG A 118 -3.94 -0.40 2.38
N ASN A 119 -5.00 -0.10 3.14
CA ASN A 119 -5.59 1.22 3.23
C ASN A 119 -5.16 1.92 4.51
N ASN A 120 -4.59 3.11 4.34
CA ASN A 120 -4.28 4.02 5.45
C ASN A 120 -5.58 4.71 5.89
N HIS A 121 -5.81 4.79 7.21
CA HIS A 121 -6.93 5.57 7.76
C HIS A 121 -6.56 7.03 7.87
N HIS A 122 -5.40 7.33 8.45
CA HIS A 122 -4.89 8.68 8.59
C HIS A 122 -3.37 8.65 8.78
N VAL A 123 -2.72 9.77 8.53
CA VAL A 123 -1.35 10.04 8.98
C VAL A 123 -1.43 11.00 10.15
N LEU A 124 -0.82 10.65 11.27
CA LEU A 124 -0.62 11.54 12.40
C LEU A 124 0.71 12.28 12.20
N ILE A 125 0.69 13.61 12.28
CA ILE A 125 1.91 14.42 12.36
C ILE A 125 2.01 14.95 13.79
N TYR A 126 3.15 14.72 14.42
CA TYR A 126 3.38 15.05 15.82
C TYR A 126 4.81 15.57 16.01
N LYS A 127 5.06 16.22 17.14
CA LYS A 127 6.42 16.54 17.61
C LYS A 127 6.87 15.51 18.62
N ASP A 128 8.11 15.06 18.51
CA ASP A 128 8.75 14.28 19.55
C ASP A 128 9.19 15.15 20.74
N PHE A 129 9.82 14.53 21.73
CA PHE A 129 10.31 15.24 22.92
C PHE A 129 11.41 16.27 22.60
N ASP A 130 12.19 16.05 21.54
CA ASP A 130 13.24 16.95 21.05
C ASP A 130 12.68 18.12 20.20
N GLY A 131 11.37 18.10 19.89
CA GLY A 131 10.70 19.11 19.09
C GLY A 131 10.76 18.86 17.58
N ASN A 132 11.25 17.71 17.13
CA ASN A 132 11.30 17.34 15.72
C ASN A 132 9.93 16.85 15.24
N LEU A 133 9.56 17.22 14.01
CA LEU A 133 8.35 16.70 13.37
C LEU A 133 8.55 15.26 12.91
N LYS A 134 7.64 14.38 13.32
CA LYS A 134 7.54 12.98 12.91
C LYS A 134 6.15 12.66 12.41
N GLU A 135 6.04 11.52 11.73
CA GLU A 135 4.76 10.96 11.29
C GLU A 135 4.55 9.54 11.83
N GLU A 136 3.28 9.19 12.01
CA GLU A 136 2.82 7.81 12.16
C GLU A 136 1.71 7.56 11.12
N VAL A 137 1.92 6.59 10.23
CA VAL A 137 0.89 6.16 9.28
C VAL A 137 0.02 5.12 9.95
N VAL A 138 -1.23 5.45 10.23
CA VAL A 138 -2.17 4.55 10.89
C VAL A 138 -3.05 3.87 9.85
N THR A 139 -3.00 2.55 9.77
CA THR A 139 -3.84 1.77 8.86
C THR A 139 -5.29 1.73 9.32
N PHE A 140 -6.22 1.46 8.39
CA PHE A 140 -7.63 1.22 8.74
C PHE A 140 -7.80 0.02 9.68
N TRP A 141 -6.94 -0.99 9.54
CA TRP A 141 -6.86 -2.11 10.47
C TRP A 141 -6.55 -1.66 11.90
N THR A 142 -5.44 -0.93 12.07
CA THR A 142 -5.01 -0.41 13.38
C THR A 142 -6.07 0.50 14.01
N ALA A 143 -6.72 1.37 13.22
CA ALA A 143 -7.77 2.26 13.72
C ALA A 143 -8.99 1.48 14.26
N VAL A 144 -9.40 0.41 13.57
CA VAL A 144 -10.51 -0.44 14.04
C VAL A 144 -10.11 -1.25 15.27
N GLN A 145 -8.89 -1.80 15.29
CA GLN A 145 -8.37 -2.51 16.48
C GLN A 145 -8.31 -1.60 17.71
N ARG A 146 -7.90 -0.33 17.55
CA ARG A 146 -7.95 0.67 18.64
C ARG A 146 -9.38 0.84 19.14
N LYS A 147 -10.35 1.03 18.23
CA LYS A 147 -11.76 1.22 18.59
C LYS A 147 -12.37 0.01 19.30
N ILE A 148 -12.08 -1.21 18.84
CA ILE A 148 -12.54 -2.47 19.47
C ILE A 148 -11.99 -2.58 20.89
N ASN A 149 -10.74 -2.23 21.09
CA ASN A 149 -10.07 -2.27 22.40
C ASN A 149 -10.36 -1.04 23.28
N GLY A 150 -11.35 -0.21 22.93
CA GLY A 150 -11.71 0.99 23.70
C GLY A 150 -10.65 2.10 23.72
N LYS A 151 -9.64 2.04 22.85
CA LYS A 151 -8.58 3.05 22.72
C LYS A 151 -9.01 4.17 21.77
N LYS A 152 -8.43 5.36 21.96
CA LYS A 152 -8.60 6.47 21.02
C LYS A 152 -7.97 6.10 19.66
N ILE A 153 -8.66 6.42 18.57
CA ILE A 153 -8.17 6.15 17.20
C ILE A 153 -6.89 6.96 16.94
N VAL A 154 -6.93 8.24 17.29
CA VAL A 154 -5.79 9.15 17.24
C VAL A 154 -5.19 9.23 18.64
N GLN A 155 -3.93 8.86 18.76
CA GLN A 155 -3.15 8.90 19.99
C GLN A 155 -1.68 9.11 19.64
N LEU A 156 -0.91 9.70 20.53
CA LEU A 156 0.53 9.84 20.35
C LEU A 156 1.23 8.48 20.47
N PRO A 157 2.27 8.22 19.66
CA PRO A 157 3.18 7.10 19.90
C PRO A 157 4.04 7.36 21.15
N GLU A 158 4.81 6.36 21.57
CA GLU A 158 5.62 6.42 22.80
C GLU A 158 6.64 7.58 22.82
N ASP A 159 7.18 7.95 21.66
CA ASP A 159 8.12 9.06 21.50
C ASP A 159 7.43 10.40 21.18
N GLY A 160 6.10 10.43 21.15
CA GLY A 160 5.31 11.61 20.79
C GLY A 160 4.98 12.51 21.97
N ARG A 161 5.27 13.81 21.82
CA ARG A 161 4.99 14.85 22.81
C ARG A 161 3.72 15.63 22.53
N GLU A 162 3.53 16.06 21.28
CA GLU A 162 2.42 16.96 20.90
C GLU A 162 1.88 16.58 19.53
N ILE A 163 0.55 16.44 19.42
CA ILE A 163 -0.12 16.26 18.13
C ILE A 163 -0.15 17.60 17.40
N VAL A 164 0.41 17.65 16.19
CA VAL A 164 0.37 18.83 15.34
C VAL A 164 -0.88 18.81 14.48
N THR A 165 -1.09 17.73 13.74
CA THR A 165 -2.30 17.56 12.94
C THR A 165 -2.50 16.11 12.53
N THR A 166 -3.65 15.82 11.95
CA THR A 166 -3.94 14.55 11.28
C THR A 166 -4.26 14.81 9.82
N LEU A 167 -3.85 13.90 8.95
CA LEU A 167 -4.18 13.89 7.53
C LEU A 167 -5.06 12.67 7.26
N GLN A 168 -6.28 12.91 6.78
CA GLN A 168 -7.17 11.88 6.26
C GLN A 168 -7.64 12.29 4.86
N ILE A 169 -7.94 11.33 4.00
CA ILE A 169 -8.50 11.60 2.67
C ILE A 169 -9.74 12.49 2.81
N ASN A 170 -9.83 13.51 1.96
CA ASN A 170 -10.82 14.60 1.97
C ASN A 170 -10.74 15.58 3.14
N ASP A 171 -9.75 15.50 4.04
CA ASP A 171 -9.47 16.61 4.94
C ASP A 171 -9.06 17.85 4.14
N MET A 172 -9.48 19.02 4.63
CA MET A 172 -9.27 20.29 3.96
C MET A 172 -8.15 21.07 4.64
N PHE A 173 -7.26 21.64 3.83
CA PHE A 173 -6.10 22.39 4.28
C PHE A 173 -5.95 23.69 3.51
N LEU A 174 -5.59 24.76 4.21
CA LEU A 174 -5.05 25.96 3.59
C LEU A 174 -3.52 25.78 3.46
N LEU A 175 -3.00 25.96 2.25
CA LEU A 175 -1.58 25.86 1.96
C LEU A 175 -1.01 27.23 1.52
N GLY A 176 0.22 27.54 1.93
CA GLY A 176 0.92 28.77 1.55
C GLY A 176 0.30 30.03 2.16
N VAL A 177 -0.24 29.92 3.38
CA VAL A 177 -0.80 31.05 4.13
C VAL A 177 -0.04 31.24 5.45
N ASN A 178 0.26 32.50 5.76
CA ASN A 178 0.92 32.86 7.01
C ASN A 178 -0.13 33.03 8.12
N GLU A 179 0.01 32.29 9.23
CA GLU A 179 -1.00 32.20 10.29
C GLU A 179 -1.32 33.55 10.96
N GLY A 180 -0.31 34.42 11.10
CA GLY A 180 -0.47 35.73 11.75
C GLY A 180 -1.44 36.68 11.05
N ASN A 181 -1.74 36.44 9.77
CA ASN A 181 -2.60 37.30 8.95
C ASN A 181 -3.94 36.63 8.57
N LEU A 182 -4.26 35.46 9.13
CA LEU A 182 -5.46 34.71 8.76
C LEU A 182 -6.69 35.16 9.55
N ASN A 183 -7.43 36.13 9.02
CA ASN A 183 -8.78 36.42 9.48
C ASN A 183 -9.82 35.56 8.74
N LEU A 184 -10.15 34.40 9.30
CA LEU A 184 -11.12 33.46 8.72
C LEU A 184 -12.58 33.98 8.73
N GLN A 185 -12.86 35.07 9.45
CA GLN A 185 -14.17 35.70 9.43
C GLN A 185 -14.38 36.60 8.20
N ASN A 186 -13.30 37.04 7.54
CA ASN A 186 -13.38 37.88 6.34
C ASN A 186 -12.87 37.11 5.10
N GLN A 187 -13.70 36.18 4.61
CA GLN A 187 -13.32 35.22 3.55
C GLN A 187 -13.05 35.89 2.20
N GLU A 188 -13.68 37.04 1.92
CA GLU A 188 -13.52 37.79 0.67
C GLU A 188 -12.14 38.44 0.53
N GLN A 189 -11.50 38.78 1.64
CA GLN A 189 -10.22 39.51 1.64
C GLN A 189 -9.02 38.66 1.15
N TYR A 190 -9.11 37.33 1.20
CA TYR A 190 -7.95 36.45 1.00
C TYR A 190 -8.06 35.49 -0.17
N ASN A 191 -9.18 35.50 -0.91
CA ASN A 191 -9.47 34.51 -1.96
C ASN A 191 -9.14 33.08 -1.49
N LEU A 192 -9.63 32.70 -0.30
CA LEU A 192 -9.18 31.48 0.39
C LEU A 192 -9.44 30.20 -0.41
N SER A 193 -10.41 30.22 -1.34
CA SER A 193 -10.73 29.12 -2.24
C SER A 193 -9.52 28.70 -3.10
N ILE A 194 -8.71 29.65 -3.60
CA ILE A 194 -7.55 29.33 -4.45
C ILE A 194 -6.37 28.73 -3.67
N LYS A 195 -6.43 28.74 -2.34
CA LYS A 195 -5.43 28.14 -1.44
C LYS A 195 -5.97 26.97 -0.63
N LEU A 196 -7.18 26.51 -0.94
CA LEU A 196 -7.89 25.47 -0.22
C LEU A 196 -7.72 24.14 -0.95
N TYR A 197 -7.08 23.20 -0.29
CA TYR A 197 -6.75 21.89 -0.84
C TYR A 197 -7.42 20.79 -0.05
N LYS A 198 -7.89 19.74 -0.74
CA LYS A 198 -8.28 18.47 -0.14
C LYS A 198 -7.10 17.51 -0.18
N VAL A 199 -6.97 16.68 0.85
CA VAL A 199 -6.06 15.53 0.83
C VAL A 199 -6.62 14.46 -0.11
N GLU A 200 -5.82 14.03 -1.08
CA GLU A 200 -6.22 13.04 -2.10
C GLU A 200 -5.60 11.66 -1.82
N ALA A 201 -4.29 11.63 -1.55
CA ALA A 201 -3.57 10.41 -1.24
C ALA A 201 -2.57 10.59 -0.10
N LEU A 202 -2.34 9.50 0.64
CA LEU A 202 -1.51 9.49 1.84
C LEU A 202 -0.66 8.22 1.91
N SER A 203 0.65 8.41 1.99
CA SER A 203 1.59 7.39 2.47
C SER A 203 2.71 8.03 3.28
N SER A 204 3.69 7.23 3.72
CA SER A 204 4.81 7.72 4.52
C SER A 204 5.61 8.77 3.76
N LYS A 205 5.73 9.97 4.34
CA LYS A 205 6.40 11.15 3.77
C LYS A 205 5.98 11.43 2.33
N TYR A 206 4.71 11.21 2.01
CA TYR A 206 4.18 11.43 0.68
C TYR A 206 2.70 11.76 0.80
N TYR A 207 2.41 13.05 0.82
CA TYR A 207 1.06 13.59 0.99
C TYR A 207 0.67 14.38 -0.25
N GLU A 208 -0.44 14.00 -0.85
CA GLU A 208 -0.96 14.64 -2.06
C GLU A 208 -2.17 15.51 -1.72
N PHE A 209 -2.10 16.76 -2.16
CA PHE A 209 -3.11 17.77 -1.96
C PHE A 209 -3.60 18.23 -3.32
N ARG A 210 -4.92 18.21 -3.53
CA ARG A 210 -5.55 18.72 -4.75
C ARG A 210 -6.39 19.94 -4.41
N LEU A 211 -6.38 20.95 -5.28
CA LEU A 211 -7.22 22.12 -5.11
C LEU A 211 -8.69 21.70 -4.99
N ASN A 212 -9.44 22.32 -4.09
CA ASN A 212 -10.80 21.88 -3.77
C ASN A 212 -11.78 21.96 -4.96
N THR A 213 -11.56 22.90 -5.88
CA THR A 213 -12.35 23.08 -7.10
C THR A 213 -11.97 22.10 -8.21
N GLU A 214 -10.85 21.38 -8.07
CA GLU A 214 -10.36 20.46 -9.10
C GLU A 214 -10.92 19.05 -8.89
N ALA A 215 -11.64 18.60 -9.91
CA ALA A 215 -12.19 17.25 -10.01
C ALA A 215 -11.32 16.32 -10.87
N SER A 216 -10.53 16.86 -11.80
CA SER A 216 -9.69 16.05 -12.69
C SER A 216 -8.43 15.60 -11.99
N GLU A 217 -8.10 14.31 -12.07
CA GLU A 217 -6.85 13.75 -11.56
C GLU A 217 -5.63 14.09 -12.45
N SER A 218 -5.84 14.46 -13.72
CA SER A 218 -4.78 14.64 -14.72
C SER A 218 -3.83 15.84 -14.50
N ARG A 219 -4.24 16.83 -13.71
CA ARG A 219 -3.45 18.04 -13.46
C ARG A 219 -2.51 17.86 -12.27
N GLU A 220 -1.40 17.15 -12.48
CA GLU A 220 -0.37 16.89 -11.46
C GLU A 220 0.70 18.00 -11.39
N TYR A 221 0.27 19.26 -11.41
CA TYR A 221 1.16 20.42 -11.32
C TYR A 221 0.54 21.55 -10.51
N ALA A 222 1.39 22.41 -9.92
CA ALA A 222 0.94 23.57 -9.18
C ALA A 222 0.25 24.59 -10.12
N PRO A 223 -0.81 25.29 -9.67
CA PRO A 223 -1.36 25.30 -8.31
C PRO A 223 -2.40 24.20 -8.04
N TYR A 224 -2.76 23.38 -9.03
CA TYR A 224 -3.85 22.40 -8.94
C TYR A 224 -3.52 21.20 -8.04
N TYR A 225 -2.24 20.82 -8.02
CA TYR A 225 -1.72 19.71 -7.25
C TYR A 225 -0.45 20.12 -6.51
N ILE A 226 -0.38 19.76 -5.23
CA ILE A 226 0.77 19.97 -4.36
C ILE A 226 1.13 18.64 -3.71
N ARG A 227 2.42 18.34 -3.70
CA ARG A 227 2.97 17.17 -3.02
C ARG A 227 3.97 17.58 -1.95
N ILE A 228 3.75 17.10 -0.73
CA ILE A 228 4.65 17.29 0.40
C ILE A 228 5.36 15.97 0.70
N GLN A 229 6.70 16.00 0.78
CA GLN A 229 7.53 14.80 0.93
C GLN A 229 8.58 14.89 2.05
N SER A 230 8.65 16.01 2.74
CA SER A 230 9.60 16.21 3.84
C SER A 230 9.05 17.22 4.84
N PHE A 231 9.60 17.26 6.05
CA PHE A 231 9.20 18.25 7.06
C PHE A 231 9.99 19.56 7.00
N GLY A 232 10.96 19.70 6.11
CA GLY A 232 11.83 20.88 6.02
C GLY A 232 11.22 22.07 5.26
N LYS A 233 12.09 23.03 4.91
CA LYS A 233 11.79 24.24 4.12
C LYS A 233 12.11 24.12 2.62
N GLY A 234 12.27 22.90 2.12
CA GLY A 234 12.54 22.65 0.71
C GLY A 234 11.32 22.88 -0.19
N LYS A 235 11.49 22.72 -1.51
CA LYS A 235 10.39 22.90 -2.50
C LYS A 235 9.14 22.06 -2.21
N THR A 236 9.32 20.86 -1.64
CA THR A 236 8.25 19.93 -1.26
C THR A 236 8.16 19.74 0.27
N GLY A 237 8.55 20.76 1.01
CA GLY A 237 8.66 20.74 2.47
C GLY A 237 7.39 21.19 3.20
N TRP A 238 7.05 20.51 4.28
CA TRP A 238 5.91 20.84 5.14
C TRP A 238 6.00 22.28 5.65
N GLN A 239 7.16 22.72 6.12
CA GLN A 239 7.34 24.09 6.62
C GLN A 239 7.21 25.15 5.52
N THR A 240 7.46 24.79 4.26
CA THR A 240 7.29 25.69 3.10
C THR A 240 5.82 25.96 2.81
N PHE A 241 4.99 24.92 2.85
CA PHE A 241 3.56 25.06 2.57
C PHE A 241 2.74 25.47 3.79
N ASN A 242 3.30 25.37 5.01
CA ASN A 242 2.64 25.67 6.27
C ASN A 242 1.16 25.22 6.31
N PRO A 243 0.88 23.90 6.24
CA PRO A 243 -0.49 23.40 6.09
C PRO A 243 -1.34 23.68 7.33
N ILE A 244 -2.48 24.32 7.14
CA ILE A 244 -3.42 24.64 8.20
C ILE A 244 -4.71 23.87 7.97
N LYS A 245 -5.04 22.97 8.88
CA LYS A 245 -6.25 22.15 8.78
C LYS A 245 -7.49 23.02 9.01
N VAL A 246 -8.47 22.91 8.12
CA VAL A 246 -9.72 23.66 8.18
C VAL A 246 -10.93 22.74 7.99
N LYS A 247 -12.10 23.22 8.40
CA LYS A 247 -13.38 22.60 8.12
C LYS A 247 -14.20 23.54 7.23
N VAL A 248 -14.75 22.97 6.17
CA VAL A 248 -15.68 23.65 5.28
C VAL A 248 -17.09 23.16 5.60
N SER A 249 -17.99 24.09 5.92
CA SER A 249 -19.41 23.78 6.12
C SER A 249 -20.12 23.50 4.79
N PRO A 250 -21.32 22.89 4.79
CA PRO A 250 -22.09 22.67 3.57
C PRO A 250 -22.39 23.96 2.79
N THR A 251 -22.42 25.11 3.47
CA THR A 251 -22.63 26.44 2.86
C THR A 251 -21.32 27.10 2.44
N GLY A 252 -20.20 26.39 2.44
CA GLY A 252 -18.88 26.91 2.02
C GLY A 252 -18.11 27.71 3.08
N LYS A 253 -18.67 27.95 4.28
CA LYS A 253 -17.94 28.68 5.33
C LYS A 253 -16.75 27.87 5.85
N ILE A 254 -15.57 28.49 5.86
CA ILE A 254 -14.31 27.93 6.35
C ILE A 254 -14.14 28.29 7.83
N SER A 255 -13.76 27.31 8.65
CA SER A 255 -13.43 27.49 10.07
C SER A 255 -12.16 26.71 10.42
N LYS A 256 -11.39 27.21 11.39
CA LYS A 256 -10.24 26.47 11.93
C LYS A 256 -10.74 25.23 12.65
N ARG A 257 -10.10 24.10 12.40
CA ARG A 257 -10.31 22.89 13.19
C ARG A 257 -9.25 22.90 14.29
N ILE A 258 -9.69 23.17 15.52
CA ILE A 258 -8.89 22.93 16.73
C ILE A 258 -8.84 21.42 16.95
#